data_AF-A0A4R5CFW6-F1
#
_entry.id   AF-A0A4R5CFW6-F1
#
_cell.length_a   1.000
_cell.length_b   1.000
_cell.length_c   1.000
_cell.angle_alpha   90.00
_cell.angle_beta   90.00
_cell.angle_gamma   90.00
#
_symmetry.space_group_name_H-M   'P 1'
#
loop_
_entity.id
_entity.type
_entity.pdbx_description
1 polymer ?
#
loop_
_entity_poly.entity_id
_entity_poly.type
_entity_poly.pdbx_seq_one_letter_code
_entity_poly.pdbx_strand_id
1 'polypeptide(L)' 'MKIIRPKIIGTLKVQAMMAGNLAVKNDIKNAPNKIIVQCNSYEHGNEIITKIKEAKFGDVLHF' A
#
# COMPACT_ATOMS: atom_id res chain seq x y z
N MET A 1 7.90 -1.26 -7.77
CA MET A 1 7.21 0.00 -7.47
C MET A 1 7.87 0.69 -6.28
N LYS A 2 7.97 2.03 -6.31
CA LYS A 2 8.53 2.83 -5.22
C LYS A 2 7.41 3.58 -4.53
N ILE A 3 7.31 3.47 -3.21
CA ILE A 3 6.39 4.28 -2.40
C ILE A 3 7.18 4.98 -1.30
N ILE A 4 6.83 6.23 -1.03
CA ILE A 4 7.33 6.94 0.15
C ILE A 4 6.27 6.78 1.22
N ARG A 5 6.66 6.31 2.40
CA ARG A 5 5.74 6.12 3.52
C ARG A 5 5.12 7.47 3.91
N PRO A 6 3.80 7.67 3.70
CA PRO A 6 3.16 8.96 3.95
C PRO A 6 3.02 9.24 5.45
N LYS A 7 2.69 10.47 5.83
CA LYS A 7 2.49 10.79 7.25
C LYS A 7 1.29 10.05 7.83
N ILE A 8 0.23 9.92 7.03
CA ILE A 8 -1.03 9.26 7.40
C ILE A 8 -1.26 8.08 6.46
N ILE A 9 -1.46 6.90 7.04
CA ILE A 9 -1.70 5.65 6.29
C ILE A 9 -3.18 5.33 6.16
N GLY A 10 -3.99 5.62 7.18
CA GLY A 10 -5.35 5.12 7.27
C GLY A 10 -5.41 3.59 7.37
N THR A 11 -6.54 2.99 7.01
CA THR A 11 -6.72 1.54 6.98
C THR A 11 -6.26 0.97 5.65
N LEU A 12 -5.25 0.10 5.67
CA LEU A 12 -4.77 -0.63 4.49
C LEU A 12 -5.58 -1.91 4.28
N LYS A 13 -6.02 -2.16 3.04
CA LYS A 13 -6.75 -3.36 2.64
C LYS A 13 -6.23 -3.88 1.31
N VAL A 14 -6.18 -5.20 1.17
CA VAL A 14 -5.99 -5.85 -0.14
C VAL A 14 -7.34 -5.85 -0.86
N GLN A 15 -7.39 -5.29 -2.07
CA GLN A 15 -8.60 -5.24 -2.88
C GLN A 15 -8.30 -5.67 -4.31
N ALA A 16 -9.25 -6.38 -4.93
CA ALA A 16 -9.23 -6.65 -6.36
C ALA A 16 -9.58 -5.36 -7.13
N MET A 17 -8.77 -5.05 -8.14
CA MET A 17 -8.96 -3.95 -9.06
C MET A 17 -9.78 -4.43 -10.26
N MET A 18 -10.42 -3.51 -10.98
CA MET A 18 -11.25 -3.82 -12.16
C MET A 18 -10.51 -4.63 -13.24
N ALA A 19 -9.18 -4.53 -13.31
CA ALA A 19 -8.35 -5.28 -14.25
C ALA A 19 -8.02 -6.73 -13.79
N GLY A 20 -8.66 -7.24 -12.73
CA GLY A 20 -8.38 -8.56 -12.16
C GLY A 20 -7.15 -8.63 -11.26
N ASN A 21 -6.34 -7.57 -11.20
CA ASN A 21 -5.15 -7.50 -10.36
C ASN A 21 -5.49 -7.19 -8.90
N LEU A 22 -4.69 -7.69 -7.94
CA LEU A 22 -4.81 -7.31 -6.54
C LEU A 22 -3.97 -6.06 -6.26
N ALA A 23 -4.43 -5.23 -5.33
CA ALA A 23 -3.68 -4.09 -4.86
C ALA A 23 -3.95 -3.81 -3.37
N VAL A 24 -2.90 -3.42 -2.64
CA VAL A 24 -3.00 -2.83 -1.32
C VAL A 24 -3.37 -1.35 -1.48
N LYS A 25 -4.50 -0.97 -0.91
CA LYS A 25 -5.02 0.40 -0.95
C LYS A 25 -5.35 0.89 0.45
N ASN A 26 -5.26 2.19 0.65
CA ASN A 26 -5.85 2.84 1.80
C ASN A 26 -7.14 3.58 1.44
N ASP A 27 -7.90 3.93 2.48
CA ASP A 27 -9.16 4.68 2.37
C ASP A 27 -8.96 6.16 1.98
N ILE A 28 -7.72 6.59 1.74
CA ILE A 28 -7.39 8.00 1.49
C ILE A 28 -7.51 8.31 0.00
N LYS A 29 -8.39 9.24 -0.34
CA LYS A 29 -8.68 9.61 -1.74
C LYS A 29 -7.55 10.40 -2.42
N ASN A 30 -6.87 11.26 -1.67
CA ASN A 30 -5.98 12.30 -2.21
C ASN A 30 -4.50 12.04 -1.86
N ALA A 31 -3.62 12.38 -2.80
CA ALA A 31 -2.18 12.51 -2.51
C ALA A 31 -1.94 13.65 -1.49
N PRO A 32 -0.85 13.63 -0.71
CA PRO A 32 0.30 12.72 -0.73
C PRO A 32 0.12 11.44 0.12
N ASN A 33 -1.02 11.30 0.82
CA ASN A 33 -1.24 10.21 1.76
C ASN A 33 -1.90 8.96 1.15
N LYS A 34 -2.36 9.05 -0.09
CA LYS A 34 -2.94 7.92 -0.83
C LYS A 34 -1.88 6.86 -1.15
N ILE A 35 -2.20 5.60 -0.85
CA ILE A 35 -1.36 4.45 -1.12
C ILE A 35 -2.12 3.52 -2.06
N ILE A 36 -1.47 3.15 -3.16
CA ILE A 36 -1.91 2.09 -4.06
C ILE A 36 -0.65 1.32 -4.46
N VAL A 37 -0.56 0.06 -4.03
CA VAL A 37 0.55 -0.84 -4.37
C VAL A 37 -0.04 -2.10 -4.97
N GLN A 38 0.38 -2.45 -6.18
CA GLN A 38 -0.07 -3.70 -6.81
C GLN A 38 0.56 -4.90 -6.10
N CYS A 39 -0.19 -5.98 -5.97
CA CYS A 39 0.30 -7.24 -5.43
C CYS A 39 -0.22 -8.41 -6.28
N ASN A 40 0.52 -9.51 -6.27
CA ASN A 40 0.21 -10.68 -7.10
C ASN A 40 -0.71 -11.68 -6.39
N SER A 41 -0.76 -11.62 -5.06
CA SER A 41 -1.52 -12.55 -4.21
C SER A 41 -1.85 -11.87 -2.88
N TYR A 42 -2.80 -12.45 -2.13
CA TYR A 42 -3.22 -11.92 -0.83
C TYR A 42 -2.09 -11.96 0.21
N GLU A 43 -1.26 -13.01 0.19
CA GLU A 43 -0.08 -13.15 1.06
C GLU A 43 0.92 -12.02 0.79
N HIS A 44 1.27 -11.79 -0.47
CA HIS A 44 2.13 -10.68 -0.86
C HIS A 44 1.53 -9.32 -0.45
N GLY A 45 0.21 -9.16 -0.58
CA GLY A 45 -0.50 -7.97 -0.10
C GLY A 45 -0.36 -7.77 1.41
N ASN A 46 -0.46 -8.84 2.21
CA ASN A 46 -0.27 -8.78 3.66
C ASN A 46 1.16 -8.43 4.04
N GLU A 47 2.16 -8.98 3.34
CA GLU A 47 3.56 -8.61 3.56
C GLU A 47 3.81 -7.12 3.30
N ILE A 48 3.25 -6.59 2.20
CA ILE A 48 3.32 -5.15 1.89
C ILE A 48 2.69 -4.33 3.00
N ILE A 49 1.52 -4.74 3.52
CA ILE A 49 0.85 -4.05 4.63
C ILE A 49 1.74 -4.01 5.88
N THR A 50 2.35 -5.14 6.24
CA THR A 50 3.26 -5.23 7.39
C THR A 50 4.47 -4.31 7.21
N LYS A 51 5.15 -4.39 6.05
CA LYS A 51 6.28 -3.50 5.72
C LYS A 51 5.92 -2.03 5.80
N ILE A 52 4.73 -1.63 5.32
CA ILE A 52 4.25 -0.24 5.41
C ILE A 52 3.99 0.16 6.86
N LYS A 53 3.47 -0.73 7.71
CA LYS A 53 3.21 -0.45 9.12
C LYS A 53 4.49 -0.29 9.93
N GLU A 54 5.52 -1.07 9.62
CA GLU A 54 6.82 -1.03 10.30
C GLU A 54 7.73 0.10 9.81
N ALA A 55 7.54 0.55 8.57
CA ALA A 55 8.29 1.68 8.00
C ALA A 55 8.00 3.01 8.73
N LYS A 56 9.04 3.84 8.88
CA LYS A 56 8.89 5.17 9.45
C LYS A 56 8.41 6.15 8.39
N PHE A 57 7.82 7.26 8.84
CA PHE A 57 7.43 8.34 7.94
C PHE A 57 8.63 8.80 7.09
N GLY A 58 8.43 8.91 5.78
CA GLY A 58 9.47 9.31 4.84
C GLY A 58 10.37 8.17 4.32
N ASP A 59 10.25 6.96 4.86
CA ASP A 59 10.99 5.81 4.33
C ASP A 59 10.57 5.49 2.89
N VAL A 60 11.57 5.11 2.09
CA VAL A 60 11.37 4.68 0.72
C VAL A 60 11.26 3.16 0.71
N LEU A 61 10.07 2.65 0.38
CA LEU A 61 9.82 1.22 0.27
C LEU A 61 9.86 0.80 -1.20
N HIS A 62 10.57 -0.30 -1.46
CA HIS A 62 10.71 -0.93 -2.76
C HIS A 62 9.97 -2.28 -2.75
N PHE A 63 9.04 -2.44 -3.69
CA PHE A 63 8.21 -3.64 -3.87
C PHE A 63 8.26 -4.13 -5.31
#